data_AF-A0A6M3LQH5-F1
#
_entry.id   AF-A0A6M3LQH5-F1
#
_cell.length_a   1.000
_cell.length_b   1.000
_cell.length_c   1.000
_cell.angle_alpha   90.00
_cell.angle_beta   90.00
_cell.angle_gamma   90.00
#
_symmetry.space_group_name_H-M   'P 1'
#
loop_
_entity.id
_entity.type
_entity.pdbx_description
1 polymer ?
#
loop_
_entity_poly.entity_id
_entity_poly.type
_entity_poly.pdbx_seq_one_letter_code
_entity_poly.pdbx_strand_id
1 'polypeptide(L)' 'MTKFWELFERSVILQAALTLLFASVICYLVIVGQTVPEIVAYALSTIIGYYFGSKTVTEASHQAQKLRERDKEV' A
#
# COMPACT_ATOMS: atom_id res chain seq x y z
N MET A 1 1.38 19.89 9.24
CA MET A 1 -0.01 19.54 9.57
C MET A 1 -0.83 19.18 8.33
N THR A 2 -0.76 19.95 7.25
CA THR A 2 -1.45 19.65 5.96
C THR A 2 -1.08 18.30 5.36
N LYS A 3 0.21 17.96 5.32
CA LYS A 3 0.69 16.67 4.76
C LYS A 3 0.11 15.44 5.46
N PHE A 4 -0.02 15.46 6.79
CA PHE A 4 -0.59 14.31 7.53
C PHE A 4 -2.08 14.10 7.20
N TRP A 5 -2.84 15.19 7.03
CA TRP A 5 -4.26 15.13 6.65
C TRP A 5 -4.43 14.67 5.20
N GLU A 6 -3.59 15.16 4.31
CA GLU A 6 -3.56 14.79 2.89
C GLU A 6 -3.18 13.32 2.70
N LEU A 7 -2.25 12.78 3.49
CA LEU A 7 -1.93 11.34 3.51
C LEU A 7 -3.02 10.49 4.16
N PHE A 8 -3.79 11.05 5.10
CA PHE A 8 -4.95 10.40 5.70
C PHE A 8 -6.10 10.28 4.68
N GLU A 9 -6.35 11.36 3.94
CA GLU A 9 -7.29 11.43 2.83
C GLU A 9 -6.90 10.47 1.69
N ARG A 10 -5.59 10.31 1.45
CA ARG A 10 -5.05 9.37 0.45
C ARG A 10 -5.02 7.90 0.91
N SER A 11 -5.58 7.56 2.07
CA SER A 11 -5.67 6.20 2.67
C SER A 11 -4.33 5.51 3.00
N VAL A 12 -3.19 6.14 2.72
CA VAL A 12 -1.85 5.52 2.90
C VAL A 12 -1.53 5.28 4.38
N ILE A 13 -1.91 6.22 5.25
CA ILE A 13 -1.68 6.09 6.70
C ILE A 13 -2.55 4.98 7.30
N LEU A 14 -3.81 4.92 6.89
CA LEU A 14 -4.73 3.89 7.37
C LEU A 14 -4.24 2.50 6.96
N GLN A 15 -3.80 2.35 5.70
CA GLN A 15 -3.21 1.11 5.21
C GLN A 15 -1.95 0.74 5.99
N ALA A 16 -1.04 1.69 6.25
CA ALA A 16 0.18 1.41 7.02
C ALA A 16 -0.16 0.95 8.45
N ALA A 17 -1.12 1.59 9.11
CA ALA A 17 -1.57 1.20 10.44
C ALA A 17 -2.20 -0.22 10.44
N LEU A 18 -3.08 -0.52 9.48
CA LEU A 18 -3.67 -1.85 9.32
C LEU A 18 -2.61 -2.92 9.03
N THR A 19 -1.63 -2.61 8.18
CA THR A 19 -0.52 -3.52 7.87
C THR A 19 0.27 -3.88 9.13
N LEU A 20 0.59 -2.88 9.94
CA LEU A 20 1.35 -3.05 11.17
C LEU A 20 0.55 -3.85 12.21
N LEU A 21 -0.77 -3.62 12.29
CA LEU A 21 -1.68 -4.36 13.15
C LEU A 21 -1.82 -5.84 12.73
N PHE A 22 -1.99 -6.12 11.43
CA PHE A 22 -2.03 -7.50 10.96
C PHE A 22 -0.69 -8.21 11.14
N ALA A 23 0.44 -7.54 10.88
CA ALA A 23 1.76 -8.10 11.10
C ALA A 23 2.00 -8.49 12.56
N SER A 24 1.58 -7.65 13.52
CA SER A 24 1.72 -7.96 14.95
C SER A 24 0.81 -9.11 15.39
N VAL A 25 -0.43 -9.16 14.88
CA VAL A 25 -1.37 -10.27 15.15
C VAL A 25 -0.84 -11.60 14.64
N ILE A 26 -0.25 -11.63 13.44
CA ILE A 26 0.35 -12.85 12.88
C ILE A 26 1.56 -13.28 13.71
N CYS A 27 2.44 -12.35 14.05
CA CYS A 27 3.62 -12.64 14.86
C CYS A 27 3.20 -13.23 16.23
N TYR A 28 2.17 -12.66 16.85
CA TYR A 28 1.59 -13.19 18.08
C TYR A 28 1.01 -14.60 17.89
N LEU A 29 0.21 -14.83 16.86
CA LEU A 29 -0.38 -16.16 16.60
C LEU A 29 0.68 -17.24 16.37
N VAL A 30 1.75 -16.88 15.64
CA VAL A 30 2.88 -17.78 15.38
C VAL A 30 3.60 -18.15 16.67
N ILE A 31 3.83 -17.18 17.57
CA ILE A 31 4.46 -17.44 18.88
C ILE A 31 3.57 -18.32 19.76
N VAL A 32 2.26 -18.12 19.73
CA VAL A 32 1.29 -18.92 20.51
C VAL A 32 1.09 -20.33 19.90
N GLY A 33 1.61 -20.59 18.71
CA GLY A 33 1.49 -21.89 18.02
C GLY A 33 0.06 -22.17 17.54
N GLN A 34 -0.77 -21.13 17.42
CA GLN A 34 -2.12 -21.22 16.88
C GLN A 34 -2.06 -21.23 15.35
N THR A 35 -2.95 -21.99 14.71
CA THR A 35 -3.12 -21.95 13.25
C THR A 35 -3.52 -20.55 12.81
N VAL A 36 -2.73 -19.95 11.93
CA VAL A 36 -3.04 -18.64 11.36
C VAL A 36 -4.29 -18.80 10.48
N PRO A 37 -5.39 -18.07 10.76
CA PRO A 37 -6.60 -18.15 9.96
C PRO A 37 -6.31 -17.68 8.54
N GLU A 38 -6.84 -18.40 7.54
CA GLU A 38 -6.66 -18.08 6.11
C GLU A 38 -7.05 -16.64 5.78
N ILE A 39 -8.08 -16.10 6.45
CA ILE A 39 -8.54 -14.72 6.28
C ILE A 39 -7.41 -13.69 6.51
N VAL A 40 -6.50 -13.98 7.44
CA VAL A 40 -5.38 -13.09 7.80
C VAL A 40 -4.30 -13.15 6.72
N ALA A 41 -4.06 -14.34 6.15
CA ALA A 41 -3.15 -14.50 5.01
C ALA A 41 -3.69 -13.77 3.76
N TYR A 42 -4.99 -13.87 3.47
CA TYR A 42 -5.63 -13.14 2.38
C TYR A 42 -5.58 -11.61 2.59
N ALA A 43 -5.79 -11.14 3.83
CA ALA A 43 -5.66 -9.73 4.16
C ALA A 43 -4.22 -9.22 3.91
N LEU A 44 -3.21 -9.98 4.32
CA LEU A 44 -1.80 -9.67 4.05
C LEU A 44 -1.50 -9.59 2.55
N SER A 45 -1.97 -10.58 1.78
CA SER A 45 -1.80 -10.60 0.32
C SER A 45 -2.46 -9.39 -0.34
N THR A 46 -3.63 -8.97 0.15
CA THR A 46 -4.34 -7.79 -0.35
C THR A 46 -3.55 -6.51 -0.06
N ILE A 47 -2.99 -6.38 1.14
CA ILE A 47 -2.16 -5.25 1.54
C ILE A 47 -0.90 -5.15 0.68
N ILE A 48 -0.22 -6.27 0.45
CA ILE A 48 0.96 -6.36 -0.40
C ILE A 48 0.60 -5.99 -1.85
N GLY A 49 -0.48 -6.56 -2.39
CA GLY A 49 -0.98 -6.27 -3.73
C GLY A 49 -1.33 -4.79 -3.91
N TYR A 50 -1.99 -4.17 -2.94
CA TYR A 50 -2.28 -2.74 -2.96
C TYR A 50 -0.99 -1.90 -2.89
N TYR A 51 -0.03 -2.27 -2.03
CA TYR A 51 1.25 -1.55 -1.93
C TYR A 51 2.01 -1.55 -3.26
N PHE A 52 2.12 -2.71 -3.92
CA PHE A 52 2.76 -2.80 -5.23
C PHE A 52 1.95 -2.10 -6.34
N GLY A 53 0.62 -2.23 -6.34
CA GLY A 53 -0.26 -1.54 -7.29
C GLY A 53 -0.21 -0.02 -7.17
N SER A 54 -0.06 0.51 -5.96
CA SER A 54 0.03 1.96 -5.74
C SER A 54 1.32 2.57 -6.34
N LYS A 55 2.41 1.80 -6.36
CA LYS A 55 3.70 2.22 -6.93
C LYS A 55 3.64 2.27 -8.46
N THR A 56 3.08 1.24 -9.10
CA THR A 56 3.00 1.18 -10.57
C THR A 56 2.10 2.25 -11.17
N VAL A 57 1.02 2.62 -10.48
CA VAL A 57 0.12 3.72 -10.91
C VAL A 57 0.82 5.09 -10.85
N THR A 58 1.72 5.29 -9.88
CA THR A 58 2.44 6.57 -9.70
C THR A 58 3.55 6.75 -10.74
N GLU A 59 4.18 5.67 -11.20
CA GLU A 59 5.23 5.72 -12.22
C GLU A 59 4.66 5.88 -13.64
N ALA A 60 3.52 5.22 -13.92
CA ALA A 60 2.85 5.32 -15.22
C ALA A 60 2.38 6.76 -15.53
N SER A 61 1.92 7.51 -14.53
CA SER A 61 1.47 8.89 -14.71
C SER A 61 2.64 9.85 -14.99
N HIS A 62 3.79 9.65 -14.34
CA HIS A 62 5.00 10.44 -14.60
C HIS A 62 5.59 10.19 -15.99
N GLN A 63 5.49 8.96 -16.50
CA GLN A 63 5.99 8.63 -17.83
C GLN A 63 5.10 9.21 -18.94
N ALA A 64 3.77 9.19 -18.75
CA ALA A 64 2.82 9.80 -19.68
C ALA A 64 2.98 11.33 -19.77
N GLN A 65 3.32 12.00 -18.68
CA GLN A 65 3.55 13.44 -18.68
C GLN A 65 4.81 13.82 -19.46
N LYS A 66 5.91 13.06 -19.31
CA LYS A 66 7.15 13.28 -20.09
C LYS A 66 6.97 13.08 -21.60
N LEU A 67 6.11 12.15 -22.02
CA LEU A 67 5.80 11.97 -23.44
C LEU A 67 5.02 13.16 -24.01
N ARG A 68 4.07 13.73 -23.25
CA ARG A 68 3.32 14.92 -23.67
C ARG A 68 4.18 16.19 -23.75
N GLU A 69 5.16 16.32 -22.87
CA GLU A 69 6.10 17.45 -22.92
C GLU A 69 7.01 17.34 -24.15
N ARG A 70 7.50 16.13 -24.47
CA ARG A 70 8.25 15.89 -25.71
C ARG A 70 7.48 16.17 -27.00
N ASP A 71 6.17 15.94 -27.01
CA ASP A 71 5.31 16.20 -28.19
C ASP A 71 5.05 17.69 -28.41
N LYS A 72 5.20 18.52 -27.36
CA LYS A 72 5.09 19.99 -27.45
C LYS A 72 6.37 20.69 -27.90
N GLU A 73 7.51 20.01 -27.82
CA GLU A 73 8.83 20.56 -28.20
C GLU A 73 9.22 20.22 -29.66
N VAL A 74 8.41 19.42 -30.38
CA VAL A 74 8.59 19.06 -31.80
C VAL A 74 7.58 19.82 -32.65
#